data_AF-A0A4R3V6B5-F1
#
_entry.id   AF-A0A4R3V6B5-F1
#
_cell.length_a   1.000
_cell.length_b   1.000
_cell.length_c   1.000
_cell.angle_alpha   90.00
_cell.angle_beta   90.00
_cell.angle_gamma   90.00
#
_symmetry.space_group_name_H-M   'P 1'
#
loop_
_entity.id
_entity.type
_entity.pdbx_description
1 polymer ?
#
loop_
_entity_poly.entity_id
_entity_poly.type
_entity_poly.pdbx_seq_one_letter_code
_entity_poly.pdbx_strand_id
1 'polypeptide(L)'
;MKQRLSLLPLVLATTLAAFSFPGHAQGLTREQVKMDRDAFLALMRWDELTGMWVLKSGMEPPKGVMSRAEVIAMRDQFLRMNVYDDTVGSWVALKAPRDMSTLTREQVNMETLRFLMMYRYDESRNDWVSKMR
;
A
#
# COMPACT_ATOMS: atom_id res chain seq x y z
N MET A 1 57.04 31.88 1.17
CA MET A 1 56.65 30.53 0.69
C MET A 1 55.63 30.70 -0.43
N LYS A 2 55.91 30.08 -1.59
CA LYS A 2 55.02 30.00 -2.75
C LYS A 2 54.01 28.87 -2.53
N GLN A 3 52.75 29.09 -2.88
CA GLN A 3 52.06 28.25 -3.87
C GLN A 3 50.78 28.94 -4.36
N ARG A 4 50.71 29.08 -5.68
CA ARG A 4 49.52 29.47 -6.44
C ARG A 4 48.64 28.23 -6.60
N LEU A 5 47.33 28.41 -6.69
CA LEU A 5 46.53 27.83 -7.78
C LEU A 5 45.20 28.58 -7.89
N SER A 6 45.03 29.14 -9.08
CA SER A 6 43.83 29.77 -9.61
C SER A 6 42.87 28.68 -10.10
N LEU A 7 41.56 28.86 -9.92
CA LEU A 7 40.62 29.09 -11.03
C LEU A 7 39.17 29.13 -10.54
N LEU A 8 38.47 30.13 -11.07
CA LEU A 8 37.06 30.50 -10.96
C LEU A 8 36.13 29.47 -11.66
N PRO A 9 34.79 29.63 -11.62
CA PRO A 9 33.79 28.65 -11.16
C PRO A 9 32.89 28.09 -12.28
N LEU A 10 32.08 27.05 -11.99
CA LEU A 10 30.80 26.83 -12.69
C LEU A 10 29.90 25.83 -11.93
N VAL A 11 28.77 26.34 -11.40
CA VAL A 11 27.37 25.88 -11.57
C VAL A 11 27.11 24.35 -11.47
N LEU A 12 26.26 23.83 -10.59
CA LEU A 12 24.82 24.08 -10.53
C LEU A 12 24.24 23.53 -9.21
N ALA A 13 23.52 24.37 -8.48
CA ALA A 13 22.63 23.94 -7.43
C ALA A 13 21.42 23.22 -8.05
N THR A 14 21.08 22.03 -7.58
CA THR A 14 19.66 21.64 -7.42
C THR A 14 19.51 20.80 -6.15
N THR A 15 18.74 21.38 -5.25
CA THR A 15 18.30 20.91 -3.94
C THR A 15 17.54 19.58 -4.04
N LEU A 16 17.97 18.57 -3.27
CA LEU A 16 17.11 17.45 -2.86
C LEU A 16 16.12 17.97 -1.82
N ALA A 17 15.06 18.63 -2.31
CA ALA A 17 13.89 18.99 -1.53
C ALA A 17 12.66 18.40 -2.22
N ALA A 18 12.45 17.09 -2.07
CA ALA A 18 11.16 16.49 -2.34
C ALA A 18 10.31 16.62 -1.06
N PHE A 19 9.85 17.85 -0.83
CA PHE A 19 8.64 18.08 -0.06
C PHE A 19 7.48 17.42 -0.82
N SER A 20 6.60 16.74 -0.09
CA SER A 20 5.29 16.32 -0.57
C SER A 20 4.51 17.53 -1.08
N PHE A 21 4.54 17.73 -2.39
CA PHE A 21 3.58 18.57 -3.10
C PHE A 21 2.55 17.65 -3.78
N PRO A 22 1.29 18.08 -3.94
CA PRO A 22 0.30 17.34 -4.70
C PRO A 22 0.77 17.35 -6.16
N GLY A 23 1.47 16.28 -6.55
CA GLY A 23 1.96 16.11 -7.90
C GLY A 23 0.76 16.11 -8.83
N HIS A 24 0.60 17.21 -9.58
CA HIS A 24 -0.15 17.17 -10.82
C HIS A 24 0.47 16.04 -11.63
N ALA A 25 -0.34 15.05 -12.03
CA ALA A 25 0.08 14.04 -12.97
C ALA A 25 0.55 14.76 -14.23
N GLN A 26 1.85 14.98 -14.36
CA GLN A 26 2.45 15.41 -15.62
C GLN A 26 2.04 14.34 -16.62
N GLY A 27 1.29 14.74 -17.65
CA GLY A 27 0.80 13.81 -18.66
C GLY A 27 1.99 13.15 -19.33
N LEU A 28 2.29 11.91 -18.92
CA LEU A 28 3.29 11.09 -19.58
C LEU A 28 2.87 10.94 -21.05
N THR A 29 3.84 11.03 -21.96
CA THR A 29 3.57 10.74 -23.37
C THR A 29 3.13 9.28 -23.51
N ARG A 30 2.28 9.00 -24.49
CA ARG A 30 1.76 7.64 -24.74
C ARG A 30 2.91 6.64 -24.91
N GLU A 31 4.01 7.09 -25.48
CA GLU A 31 5.23 6.35 -25.76
C GLU A 31 5.95 5.99 -24.46
N GLN A 32 6.05 6.93 -23.52
CA GLN A 32 6.60 6.67 -22.18
C GLN A 32 5.74 5.65 -21.42
N VAL A 33 4.42 5.82 -21.44
CA VAL A 33 3.49 4.87 -20.79
C VAL A 33 3.60 3.47 -21.41
N LYS A 34 3.77 3.39 -22.74
CA LYS A 34 3.95 2.12 -23.44
C LYS A 34 5.26 1.44 -23.03
N MET A 35 6.36 2.19 -22.95
CA MET A 35 7.65 1.67 -22.49
C MET A 35 7.58 1.17 -21.04
N ASP A 36 6.98 1.96 -20.14
CA ASP A 36 6.83 1.61 -18.73
C ASP A 36 5.97 0.35 -18.55
N ARG A 37 4.86 0.25 -19.32
CA ARG A 37 4.02 -0.95 -19.37
C ARG A 37 4.80 -2.17 -19.83
N ASP A 38 5.55 -2.06 -20.92
CA ASP A 38 6.28 -3.19 -21.49
C ASP A 38 7.39 -3.66 -20.53
N ALA A 39 8.06 -2.74 -19.84
CA ALA A 39 9.01 -3.05 -18.77
C ALA A 39 8.35 -3.76 -17.58
N PHE A 40 7.17 -3.30 -17.15
CA PHE A 40 6.41 -3.94 -16.07
C PHE A 40 5.99 -5.37 -16.45
N LEU A 41 5.45 -5.56 -17.65
CA LEU A 41 5.03 -6.88 -18.15
C LEU A 41 6.20 -7.83 -18.45
N ALA A 42 7.41 -7.29 -18.67
CA ALA A 42 8.62 -8.10 -18.76
C ALA A 42 8.96 -8.75 -17.42
N LEU A 43 8.76 -8.04 -16.30
CA LEU A 43 9.12 -8.46 -14.94
C LEU A 43 8.01 -9.20 -14.21
N MET A 44 6.75 -8.78 -14.43
CA MET A 44 5.59 -9.21 -13.67
C MET A 44 4.71 -10.15 -14.51
N ARG A 45 4.05 -11.09 -13.84
CA ARG A 45 2.95 -11.90 -14.41
C ARG A 45 1.74 -11.77 -13.51
N TRP A 46 0.56 -11.78 -14.11
CA TRP A 46 -0.68 -11.92 -13.35
C TRP A 46 -0.79 -13.36 -12.86
N ASP A 47 -1.00 -13.53 -11.55
CA ASP A 47 -1.30 -14.81 -10.92
C ASP A 47 -2.82 -14.89 -10.68
N GLU A 48 -3.49 -15.70 -11.50
CA GLU A 48 -4.94 -15.89 -11.46
C GLU A 48 -5.43 -16.51 -10.14
N LEU A 49 -4.59 -17.33 -9.48
CA LEU A 49 -4.99 -18.00 -8.25
C LEU A 49 -5.13 -17.00 -7.08
N THR A 50 -4.26 -16.00 -7.07
CA THR A 50 -4.23 -15.00 -6.00
C THR A 50 -4.85 -13.67 -6.42
N GLY A 51 -5.14 -13.49 -7.71
CA GLY A 51 -5.63 -12.25 -8.29
C GLY A 51 -4.62 -11.10 -8.13
N MET A 52 -3.32 -11.38 -8.27
CA MET A 52 -2.24 -10.42 -7.99
C MET A 52 -1.14 -10.47 -9.05
N TRP A 53 -0.46 -9.34 -9.28
CA TRP A 53 0.79 -9.30 -10.05
C TRP A 53 1.95 -9.85 -9.22
N VAL A 54 2.64 -10.86 -9.73
CA VAL A 54 3.82 -11.48 -9.08
C VAL A 54 5.04 -11.40 -10.00
N LEU A 55 6.23 -11.32 -9.40
CA LEU A 55 7.49 -11.42 -10.15
C LEU A 55 7.54 -12.76 -10.90
N LYS A 56 8.03 -12.74 -12.14
CA LYS A 56 8.35 -13.96 -12.86
C LYS A 56 9.49 -14.69 -12.13
N SER A 57 9.43 -16.02 -12.11
CA SER A 57 10.41 -16.86 -11.42
C SER A 57 11.84 -16.55 -11.86
N GLY A 58 12.75 -16.38 -10.90
CA GLY A 58 14.17 -16.09 -11.16
C GLY A 58 14.53 -14.60 -11.32
N MET A 59 13.56 -13.69 -11.19
CA MET A 59 13.82 -12.24 -11.16
C MET A 59 13.95 -11.75 -9.71
N GLU A 60 14.99 -10.97 -9.42
CA GLU A 60 15.09 -10.26 -8.15
C GLU A 60 14.11 -9.08 -8.11
N PRO A 61 13.49 -8.79 -6.94
CA PRO A 61 12.69 -7.59 -6.77
C PRO A 61 13.54 -6.35 -7.13
N PRO A 62 12.98 -5.36 -7.86
CA PRO A 62 13.71 -4.14 -8.16
C PRO A 62 14.30 -3.52 -6.88
N LYS A 63 15.59 -3.14 -6.92
CA LYS A 63 16.28 -2.58 -5.76
C LYS A 63 15.53 -1.34 -5.26
N GLY A 64 15.23 -1.32 -3.96
CA GLY A 64 14.51 -0.23 -3.30
C GLY A 64 12.98 -0.42 -3.20
N VAL A 65 12.43 -1.52 -3.73
CA VAL A 65 11.02 -1.86 -3.52
C VAL A 65 10.89 -2.67 -2.23
N MET A 66 10.11 -2.14 -1.27
CA MET A 66 9.83 -2.85 -0.01
C MET A 66 9.16 -4.19 -0.30
N SER A 67 9.52 -5.21 0.45
CA SER A 67 8.84 -6.50 0.35
C SER A 67 7.37 -6.35 0.74
N ARG A 68 6.51 -7.21 0.18
CA ARG A 68 5.08 -7.22 0.52
C ARG A 68 4.83 -7.38 2.02
N ALA A 69 5.65 -8.19 2.68
CA ALA A 69 5.54 -8.40 4.12
C ALA A 69 5.77 -7.10 4.90
N GLU A 70 6.77 -6.31 4.49
CA GLU A 70 7.04 -5.01 5.10
C GLU A 70 5.92 -4.00 4.82
N VAL A 71 5.39 -3.96 3.58
CA VAL A 71 4.26 -3.08 3.23
C VAL A 71 3.03 -3.40 4.07
N ILE A 72 2.73 -4.69 4.27
CA ILE A 72 1.62 -5.13 5.11
C ILE A 72 1.86 -4.74 6.56
N ALA A 73 3.07 -4.96 7.09
CA ALA A 73 3.39 -4.58 8.46
C ALA A 73 3.26 -3.07 8.68
N MET A 74 3.71 -2.24 7.74
CA MET A 74 3.55 -0.79 7.79
C MET A 74 2.09 -0.37 7.74
N ARG A 75 1.29 -0.99 6.85
CA ARG A 75 -0.15 -0.74 6.77
C ARG A 75 -0.83 -1.09 8.08
N ASP A 76 -0.56 -2.27 8.64
CA ASP A 76 -1.22 -2.74 9.85
C ASP A 76 -0.83 -1.87 11.06
N GLN A 77 0.43 -1.43 11.14
CA GLN A 77 0.87 -0.45 12.13
C GLN A 77 0.15 0.90 11.95
N PHE A 78 -0.01 1.38 10.71
CA PHE A 78 -0.73 2.62 10.44
C PHE A 78 -2.21 2.51 10.85
N LEU A 79 -2.89 1.44 10.45
CA LEU A 79 -4.30 1.19 10.79
C LEU A 79 -4.51 0.96 12.28
N ARG A 80 -3.51 0.44 12.99
CA ARG A 80 -3.56 0.32 14.45
C ARG A 80 -3.62 1.68 15.14
N MET A 81 -3.00 2.69 14.55
CA MET A 81 -2.84 4.02 15.13
C MET A 81 -3.76 5.08 14.52
N ASN A 82 -4.47 4.77 13.44
CA ASN A 82 -5.28 5.75 12.70
C ASN A 82 -6.65 5.19 12.33
N VAL A 83 -7.62 6.07 12.18
CA VAL A 83 -8.96 5.77 11.66
C VAL A 83 -9.31 6.78 10.58
N TYR A 84 -10.03 6.35 9.55
CA TYR A 84 -10.55 7.27 8.54
C TYR A 84 -11.78 7.98 9.11
N ASP A 85 -11.74 9.31 9.13
CA ASP A 85 -12.85 10.16 9.52
C ASP A 85 -13.55 10.66 8.24
N ASP A 86 -14.74 10.11 7.96
CA ASP A 86 -15.53 10.47 6.78
C ASP A 86 -16.01 11.92 6.80
N THR A 87 -16.10 12.56 7.99
CA THR A 87 -16.55 13.96 8.09
C THR A 87 -15.46 14.93 7.65
N VAL A 88 -14.20 14.59 7.93
CA VAL A 88 -13.02 15.37 7.54
C VAL A 88 -12.45 14.88 6.20
N GLY A 89 -12.82 13.67 5.78
CA GLY A 89 -12.32 13.02 4.57
C GLY A 89 -10.83 12.63 4.67
N SER A 90 -10.33 12.36 5.88
CA SER A 90 -8.90 12.11 6.11
C SER A 90 -8.64 11.09 7.22
N TRP A 91 -7.44 10.52 7.23
CA TRP A 91 -6.99 9.66 8.33
C TRP A 91 -6.59 10.49 9.54
N VAL A 92 -7.18 10.19 10.68
CA VAL A 92 -6.90 10.85 11.97
C VAL A 92 -6.29 9.86 12.96
N ALA A 93 -5.37 10.35 13.78
CA ALA A 93 -4.71 9.54 14.79
C ALA A 93 -5.69 9.15 15.91
N LEU A 94 -5.62 7.89 16.34
CA LEU A 94 -6.36 7.37 17.48
C LEU A 94 -5.69 7.79 18.78
N LYS A 95 -6.50 8.02 19.82
CA LYS A 95 -5.99 8.32 21.18
C LYS A 95 -5.28 7.12 21.81
N ALA A 96 -5.66 5.90 21.43
CA ALA A 96 -5.04 4.67 21.87
C ALA A 96 -4.96 3.69 20.68
N PRO A 97 -3.94 2.80 20.64
CA PRO A 97 -3.82 1.79 19.60
C PRO A 97 -5.05 0.88 19.58
N ARG A 98 -5.57 0.59 18.38
CA ARG A 98 -6.64 -0.40 18.20
C ARG A 98 -6.12 -1.80 18.52
N ASP A 99 -6.99 -2.62 19.09
CA ASP A 99 -6.75 -4.06 19.17
C ASP A 99 -7.02 -4.69 17.79
N MET A 100 -5.98 -5.25 17.20
CA MET A 100 -6.04 -5.82 15.85
C MET A 100 -6.09 -7.34 15.98
N SER A 101 -6.98 -7.99 15.21
CA SER A 101 -7.07 -9.44 15.22
C SER A 101 -5.73 -10.08 14.86
N THR A 102 -5.35 -11.10 15.64
CA THR A 102 -4.16 -11.94 15.39
C THR A 102 -4.47 -13.14 14.49
N LEU A 103 -5.73 -13.29 14.08
CA LEU A 103 -6.16 -14.39 13.22
C LEU A 103 -5.61 -14.26 11.82
N THR A 104 -5.20 -15.39 11.22
CA THR A 104 -4.88 -15.45 9.80
C THR A 104 -6.13 -15.21 8.96
N ARG A 105 -5.95 -14.88 7.68
CA ARG A 105 -7.06 -14.66 6.75
C ARG A 105 -7.96 -15.89 6.63
N GLU A 106 -7.36 -17.07 6.64
CA GLU A 106 -8.06 -18.35 6.59
C GLU A 106 -8.90 -18.57 7.85
N GLN A 107 -8.35 -18.22 9.02
CA GLN A 107 -9.08 -18.30 10.29
C GLN A 107 -10.26 -17.33 10.32
N VAL A 108 -10.07 -16.08 9.88
CA VAL A 108 -11.15 -15.09 9.75
C VAL A 108 -12.24 -15.59 8.79
N ASN A 109 -11.87 -16.19 7.66
CA ASN A 109 -12.83 -16.74 6.71
C ASN A 109 -13.63 -17.90 7.32
N MET A 110 -12.97 -18.80 8.05
CA MET A 110 -13.62 -19.91 8.73
C MET A 110 -14.59 -19.44 9.82
N GLU A 111 -14.21 -18.45 10.62
CA GLU A 111 -15.09 -17.85 11.62
C GLU A 111 -16.28 -17.15 10.99
N THR A 112 -16.04 -16.37 9.92
CA THR A 112 -17.10 -15.69 9.17
C THR A 112 -18.09 -16.72 8.62
N LEU A 113 -17.60 -17.81 8.04
CA LEU A 113 -18.45 -18.87 7.50
C LEU A 113 -19.28 -19.53 8.61
N ARG A 114 -18.66 -19.87 9.74
CA ARG A 114 -19.38 -20.42 10.91
C ARG A 114 -20.45 -19.45 11.43
N PHE A 115 -20.12 -18.17 11.53
CA PHE A 115 -21.07 -17.13 11.96
C PHE A 115 -22.27 -17.06 11.01
N LEU A 116 -22.03 -17.00 9.69
CA LEU A 116 -23.11 -16.95 8.69
C LEU A 116 -23.93 -18.25 8.62
N MET A 117 -23.38 -19.39 9.01
CA MET A 117 -24.16 -20.63 9.15
C MET A 117 -25.13 -20.57 10.32
N MET A 118 -24.73 -19.92 11.42
CA MET A 118 -25.49 -19.89 12.68
C MET A 118 -26.43 -18.70 12.78
N TYR A 119 -26.14 -17.59 12.09
CA TYR A 119 -26.90 -16.34 12.18
C TYR A 119 -27.46 -15.94 10.81
N ARG A 120 -28.60 -15.24 10.83
CA ARG A 120 -29.16 -14.54 9.67
C ARG A 120 -29.34 -13.07 10.03
N TYR A 121 -29.20 -12.19 9.04
CA TYR A 121 -29.50 -10.78 9.23
C TYR A 121 -31.02 -10.57 9.23
N ASP A 122 -31.51 -9.85 10.23
CA ASP A 122 -32.90 -9.39 10.34
C ASP A 122 -32.95 -7.91 9.98
N GLU A 123 -33.36 -7.61 8.75
CA GLU A 123 -33.45 -6.23 8.24
C GLU A 123 -34.43 -5.37 9.05
N SER A 124 -35.47 -5.96 9.63
CA SER A 124 -36.47 -5.21 10.40
C SER A 124 -35.92 -4.70 11.73
N ARG A 125 -34.97 -5.44 12.31
CA ARG A 125 -34.30 -5.11 13.58
C ARG A 125 -32.92 -4.50 13.36
N ASN A 126 -32.44 -4.51 12.11
CA ASN A 126 -31.10 -4.11 11.72
C ASN A 126 -30.01 -4.84 12.55
N ASP A 127 -30.22 -6.14 12.79
CA ASP A 127 -29.40 -6.94 13.71
C ASP A 127 -29.28 -8.41 13.26
N TRP A 128 -28.27 -9.12 13.76
CA TRP A 128 -28.06 -10.55 13.49
C TRP A 128 -28.80 -11.42 14.50
N VAL A 129 -29.66 -12.33 14.00
CA VAL A 129 -30.42 -13.26 14.85
C VAL A 129 -29.99 -14.71 14.61
N SER A 130 -29.92 -15.50 15.69
CA SER A 130 -29.61 -16.93 15.62
C SER A 130 -30.64 -17.67 14.76
N LYS A 131 -30.15 -18.53 13.86
CA LYS A 131 -30.96 -19.47 13.06
C LYS A 131 -31.38 -20.69 13.88
N MET A 132 -30.61 -21.06 14.89
CA MET A 132 -31.00 -22.10 15.84
C MET A 132 -31.95 -21.49 16.87
N ARG A 133 -33.19 -21.97 16.87
CA ARG A 133 -34.22 -21.73 17.87
C ARG A 133 -34.59 -23.06 18.49
#